data_AF-A0A0J1IFM4-F1
#
_entry.id   AF-A0A0J1IFM4-F1
#
_cell.length_a   1.000
_cell.length_b   1.000
_cell.length_c   1.000
_cell.angle_alpha   90.00
_cell.angle_beta   90.00
_cell.angle_gamma   90.00
#
_symmetry.space_group_name_H-M   'P 1'
#
loop_
_entity.id
_entity.type
_entity.pdbx_description
1 polymer ?
#
loop_
_entity_poly.entity_id
_entity_poly.type
_entity_poly.pdbx_seq_one_letter_code
_entity_poly.pdbx_strand_id
1 'polypeptide(L)' 'KERHFTSLEELSRELYDYVNWFNYIRIHGTLGYLSPIEYKQKHLKKVV' A
#
# COMPACT_ATOMS: atom_id res chain seq x y z
N LYS A 1 6.69 21.38 -1.08
CA LYS A 1 5.45 21.99 -1.60
C LYS A 1 4.31 21.12 -1.10
N GLU A 2 3.45 21.66 -0.25
CA GLU A 2 2.33 20.90 0.31
C GLU A 2 1.24 20.74 -0.76
N ARG A 3 0.61 19.57 -0.82
CA ARG A 3 -0.51 19.32 -1.73
C ARG A 3 -1.79 19.81 -1.05
N HIS A 4 -2.46 20.77 -1.66
CA HIS A 4 -3.79 21.19 -1.25
C HIS A 4 -4.83 20.41 -2.02
N PHE A 5 -5.81 19.85 -1.31
CA PHE A 5 -6.97 19.19 -1.89
C PHE A 5 -8.10 20.20 -1.98
N THR A 6 -8.85 20.14 -3.07
CA THR A 6 -9.99 21.03 -3.31
C THR A 6 -11.26 20.55 -2.60
N SER A 7 -11.34 19.25 -2.29
CA SER A 7 -12.44 18.66 -1.52
C SER A 7 -12.04 17.40 -0.75
N LEU A 8 -12.92 16.97 0.18
CA LEU A 8 -12.74 15.72 0.92
C LEU A 8 -12.83 14.49 0.03
N GLU A 9 -13.64 14.56 -1.02
CA GLU A 9 -13.81 13.47 -2.00
C GLU A 9 -12.53 13.27 -2.81
N GLU A 10 -11.85 14.35 -3.22
CA GLU A 10 -10.55 14.29 -3.91
C GLU A 10 -9.49 13.64 -3.01
N LEU A 11 -9.36 14.14 -1.78
CA LEU A 11 -8.45 13.56 -0.79
C LEU A 11 -8.73 12.07 -0.57
N SER A 12 -10.00 11.70 -0.39
CA SER A 12 -10.38 10.31 -0.14
C SER A 12 -9.99 9.42 -1.31
N ARG A 13 -10.31 9.83 -2.55
CA ARG A 13 -9.97 9.08 -3.77
C ARG A 13 -8.46 8.84 -3.87
N GLU A 14 -7.66 9.90 -3.76
CA GLU A 14 -6.20 9.77 -3.86
C GLU A 14 -5.61 8.94 -2.73
N LEU A 15 -6.15 9.05 -1.52
CA LEU A 15 -5.73 8.22 -0.40
C LEU A 15 -6.05 6.74 -0.67
N TYR A 16 -7.24 6.43 -1.19
CA TYR A 16 -7.58 5.05 -1.57
C TYR A 16 -6.63 4.51 -2.64
N ASP A 17 -6.34 5.30 -3.67
CA ASP A 17 -5.41 4.92 -4.73
C ASP A 17 -3.99 4.69 -4.18
N TYR A 18 -3.53 5.56 -3.28
CA TYR A 18 -2.23 5.42 -2.62
C TYR A 18 -2.16 4.15 -1.77
N VAL A 19 -3.19 3.90 -0.94
CA VAL A 19 -3.26 2.72 -0.08
C VAL A 19 -3.30 1.45 -0.92
N ASN A 20 -4.04 1.45 -2.04
CA ASN A 20 -4.10 0.32 -2.96
C ASN A 20 -2.73 0.06 -3.62
N TRP A 21 -2.08 1.10 -4.14
CA TRP A 21 -0.74 1.00 -4.71
C TRP A 21 0.26 0.48 -3.67
N PHE A 22 0.27 1.05 -2.47
CA PHE A 22 1.19 0.64 -1.42
C PHE A 22 1.01 -0.83 -1.05
N ASN A 23 -0.22 -1.29 -0.87
CA ASN A 23 -0.48 -2.64 -0.37
C ASN A 23 -0.31 -3.73 -1.43
N TYR A 24 -0.73 -3.47 -2.67
CA TYR A 24 -0.85 -4.51 -3.71
C TYR A 24 0.16 -4.37 -4.85
N ILE A 25 0.66 -3.16 -5.12
CA ILE A 25 1.48 -2.89 -6.32
C ILE A 25 2.94 -2.60 -5.95
N ARG A 26 3.20 -1.93 -4.83
CA ARG A 26 4.53 -1.47 -4.45
C ARG A 26 5.44 -2.66 -4.11
N ILE A 27 6.41 -2.91 -4.99
CA ILE A 27 7.44 -3.94 -4.79
C ILE A 27 8.57 -3.39 -3.91
N HIS A 28 9.05 -4.20 -2.95
CA HIS A 28 10.12 -3.77 -2.03
C HIS A 28 11.28 -4.78 -1.96
N GLY A 29 12.51 -4.31 -2.18
CA GLY A 29 13.71 -5.16 -2.19
C GLY A 29 13.93 -5.92 -0.88
N THR A 30 13.75 -5.29 0.28
CA THR A 30 13.90 -5.97 1.58
C THR A 30 12.77 -6.97 1.88
N LEU A 31 11.63 -6.88 1.17
CA LEU A 31 10.56 -7.88 1.24
C LEU A 31 10.79 -9.03 0.24
N GLY A 32 11.95 -9.08 -0.42
CA GLY A 32 12.27 -10.07 -1.45
C GLY A 32 11.52 -9.82 -2.74
N TYR A 33 11.32 -8.55 -3.11
CA TYR A 33 10.53 -8.13 -4.27
C TYR A 33 9.08 -8.60 -4.23
N LEU A 34 8.49 -8.61 -3.03
CA LEU A 34 7.06 -8.83 -2.82
C LEU A 34 6.38 -7.50 -2.50
N SER A 35 5.09 -7.40 -2.81
CA SER A 35 4.23 -6.38 -2.23
C SER A 35 4.01 -6.62 -0.73
N PRO A 36 3.62 -5.60 0.05
CA PRO A 36 3.33 -5.76 1.47
C PRO A 36 2.29 -6.85 1.77
N ILE A 37 1.23 -6.96 0.96
CA ILE A 37 0.23 -8.02 1.14
C ILE A 37 0.81 -9.39 0.82
N GLU A 38 1.54 -9.57 -0.28
CA GLU A 38 2.15 -10.85 -0.61
C GLU A 38 3.14 -11.30 0.47
N TYR A 39 3.95 -10.38 0.98
CA TYR A 39 4.84 -10.64 2.11
C TYR A 39 4.04 -11.08 3.34
N LYS A 40 3.01 -10.32 3.72
CA LYS A 40 2.14 -10.67 4.86
C LYS A 40 1.55 -12.08 4.68
N GLN A 41 1.01 -12.41 3.51
CA GLN A 41 0.42 -13.74 3.26
C GLN A 41 1.44 -14.87 3.29
N LYS A 42 2.64 -14.64 2.76
CA LYS A 42 3.74 -15.62 2.76
C LYS A 42 4.25 -15.90 4.17
N HIS A 43 4.27 -14.89 5.04
CA HIS A 43 4.86 -14.97 6.37
C HIS A 43 3.85 -15.19 7.51
N LEU A 44 2.56 -14.93 7.29
CA LEU A 44 1.49 -15.25 8.25
C LEU A 44 1.18 -16.75 8.37
N LYS A 45 1.57 -17.58 7.38
CA LYS A 45 1.40 -19.05 7.45
C LYS A 45 2.33 -19.74 8.45
N LYS A 46 3.14 -19.00 9.21
CA LYS A 46 4.08 -19.54 10.22
C LYS A 46 3.66 -19.34 11.67
N VAL A 47 2.47 -18.79 11.93
CA VAL A 47 1.91 -18.75 13.29
C VAL A 47 0.93 -19.92 13.42
N VAL A 48 1.48 -21.12 13.64
CA VAL A 48 0.78 -22.27 14.24
C VAL A 48 1.15 -22.27 15.72
#